data_AF-A0AAJ6BFV4-F1
#
_entry.id   AF-A0AAJ6BFV4-F1
#
_cell.length_a   1.000
_cell.length_b   1.000
_cell.length_c   1.000
_cell.angle_alpha   90.00
_cell.angle_beta   90.00
_cell.angle_gamma   90.00
#
_symmetry.space_group_name_H-M   'P 1'
#
loop_
_entity.id
_entity.type
_entity.pdbx_description
1 polymer ?
#
loop_
_entity_poly.entity_id
_entity_poly.type
_entity_poly.pdbx_seq_one_letter_code
_entity_poly.pdbx_strand_id
1 'polypeptide(L)'
;MTIMTTGRLRQYSLVIAATMLMTLTACEKENESSDNSVTEEEAVEVMAQGVSGESGGLSTQVESTAAVAAATPATCGYSSSDTAFGALNVVRGNITYSYEGSMNRQLVCDGGLPQSFSFNYTGENSYTGPRMSSADNTSAGFVITGLSPLTAQYVFNASYVRNGTQQSKVRLQRSIESKLTITSSNITVDKITKKIVSGTVSVVFNGSVVGKAGSGNASYEGSFTFQGNRTGTLVLKNGASYTIQW
;
A
#
# COMPACT_ATOMS: atom_id res chain seq x y z
N MET A 1 -98.38 9.02 19.88
CA MET A 1 -97.74 10.24 19.35
C MET A 1 -96.63 9.76 18.39
N THR A 2 -97.02 9.20 17.24
CA THR A 2 -97.10 9.82 15.89
C THR A 2 -95.68 10.16 15.40
N ILE A 3 -95.11 9.64 14.30
CA ILE A 3 -95.50 9.61 12.87
C ILE A 3 -94.66 8.47 12.19
N MET A 4 -95.23 7.49 11.45
CA MET A 4 -95.31 7.37 9.97
C MET A 4 -93.94 7.61 9.25
N THR A 5 -93.40 6.76 8.35
CA THR A 5 -93.91 6.44 7.00
C THR A 5 -93.14 5.28 6.32
N THR A 6 -93.91 4.49 5.58
CA THR A 6 -93.70 3.68 4.35
C THR A 6 -92.43 3.83 3.49
N GLY A 7 -92.00 2.72 2.86
CA GLY A 7 -91.26 2.73 1.59
C GLY A 7 -90.81 1.35 1.08
N ARG A 8 -91.57 0.73 0.17
CA ARG A 8 -91.19 -0.46 -0.64
C ARG A 8 -90.26 -0.05 -1.79
N LEU A 9 -89.42 -0.99 -2.28
CA LEU A 9 -88.99 -1.29 -3.68
C LEU A 9 -87.56 -1.88 -3.64
N ARG A 10 -87.34 -3.20 -3.76
CA ARG A 10 -87.20 -4.02 -4.99
C ARG A 10 -86.05 -3.54 -5.90
N GLN A 11 -84.97 -4.33 -6.01
CA GLN A 11 -84.40 -4.91 -7.25
C GLN A 11 -82.87 -5.11 -7.27
N TYR A 12 -82.51 -6.40 -7.46
CA TYR A 12 -81.45 -7.01 -8.27
C TYR A 12 -79.96 -6.63 -8.13
N SER A 13 -79.20 -7.66 -7.74
CA SER A 13 -78.03 -8.25 -8.42
C SER A 13 -76.97 -7.33 -9.04
N LEU A 14 -75.72 -7.45 -8.57
CA LEU A 14 -74.60 -7.92 -9.42
C LEU A 14 -73.37 -8.22 -8.54
N VAL A 15 -72.88 -9.45 -8.65
CA VAL A 15 -71.55 -9.86 -8.18
C VAL A 15 -70.53 -9.37 -9.21
N ILE A 16 -69.55 -8.58 -8.79
CA ILE A 16 -68.32 -8.32 -9.57
C ILE A 16 -67.14 -8.64 -8.67
N ALA A 17 -66.55 -9.81 -8.90
CA ALA A 17 -65.29 -10.24 -8.33
C ALA A 17 -64.16 -9.42 -8.97
N ALA A 18 -63.51 -8.58 -8.18
CA ALA A 18 -62.31 -7.86 -8.59
C ALA A 18 -61.08 -8.76 -8.40
N THR A 19 -60.68 -9.45 -9.46
CA THR A 19 -59.37 -10.08 -9.58
C THR A 19 -58.31 -9.00 -9.75
N MET A 20 -57.61 -8.68 -8.66
CA MET A 20 -56.47 -7.77 -8.64
C MET A 20 -55.26 -8.49 -9.25
N LEU A 21 -54.95 -8.21 -10.52
CA LEU A 21 -53.70 -8.61 -11.15
C LEU A 21 -52.54 -7.87 -10.46
N MET A 22 -51.75 -8.61 -9.69
CA MET A 22 -50.43 -8.16 -9.24
C MET A 22 -49.47 -8.24 -10.42
N THR A 23 -49.29 -7.13 -11.13
CA THR A 23 -48.18 -6.98 -12.07
C THR A 23 -46.89 -6.88 -11.26
N LEU A 24 -46.11 -7.96 -11.24
CA LEU A 24 -44.73 -7.95 -10.79
C LEU A 24 -43.93 -7.10 -11.79
N THR A 25 -43.79 -5.80 -11.52
CA THR A 25 -42.71 -5.00 -12.12
C THR A 25 -41.41 -5.50 -11.52
N ALA A 26 -40.80 -6.48 -12.19
CA ALA A 26 -39.39 -6.77 -12.00
C ALA A 26 -38.62 -5.48 -12.33
N CYS A 27 -38.15 -4.79 -11.29
CA CYS A 27 -37.05 -3.86 -11.47
C CYS A 27 -35.90 -4.69 -12.05
N GLU A 28 -35.62 -4.53 -13.34
CA GLU A 28 -34.25 -4.71 -13.79
C GLU A 28 -33.40 -3.83 -12.87
N LYS A 29 -32.50 -4.46 -12.10
CA LYS A 29 -31.42 -3.71 -11.49
C LYS A 29 -30.72 -3.02 -12.66
N GLU A 30 -30.94 -1.72 -12.79
CA GLU A 30 -30.10 -0.87 -13.59
C GLU A 30 -28.67 -1.24 -13.24
N ASN A 31 -27.88 -1.56 -14.27
CA ASN A 31 -26.48 -1.89 -14.12
C ASN A 31 -25.80 -0.73 -13.39
N GLU A 32 -25.67 -0.84 -12.06
CA GLU A 32 -24.64 -0.12 -11.35
C GLU A 32 -23.37 -0.43 -12.12
N SER A 33 -22.76 0.61 -12.68
CA SER A 33 -21.44 0.49 -13.28
C SER A 33 -20.53 0.03 -12.16
N SER A 34 -20.37 -1.28 -12.04
CA SER A 34 -19.48 -1.88 -11.07
C SER A 34 -18.11 -1.39 -11.48
N ASP A 35 -17.60 -0.37 -10.77
CA ASP A 35 -16.26 0.12 -11.01
C ASP A 35 -15.29 -1.01 -10.69
N ASN A 36 -14.95 -1.74 -11.75
CA ASN A 36 -14.13 -2.93 -11.71
C ASN A 36 -12.65 -2.57 -11.74
N SER A 37 -12.32 -1.28 -11.74
CA SER A 37 -10.96 -0.80 -11.57
C SER A 37 -10.58 -0.69 -10.09
N VAL A 38 -9.27 -0.59 -9.83
CA VAL A 38 -8.76 -0.26 -8.50
C VAL A 38 -9.04 1.21 -8.24
N THR A 39 -9.64 1.52 -7.10
CA THR A 39 -9.95 2.89 -6.70
C THR A 39 -8.72 3.64 -6.22
N GLU A 40 -8.76 4.98 -6.24
CA GLU A 40 -7.66 5.81 -5.73
C GLU A 40 -7.38 5.53 -4.26
N GLU A 41 -8.42 5.34 -3.43
CA GLU A 41 -8.19 5.08 -2.01
C GLU A 41 -7.59 3.70 -1.74
N GLU A 42 -7.87 2.71 -2.58
CA GLU A 42 -7.19 1.41 -2.53
C GLU A 42 -5.72 1.56 -2.94
N ALA A 43 -5.44 2.31 -4.02
CA ALA A 43 -4.06 2.56 -4.45
C ALA A 43 -3.26 3.37 -3.41
N VAL A 44 -3.87 4.39 -2.79
CA VAL A 44 -3.25 5.20 -1.73
C VAL A 44 -2.93 4.36 -0.50
N GLU A 45 -3.82 3.45 -0.10
CA GLU A 45 -3.54 2.53 1.00
C GLU A 45 -2.32 1.66 0.67
N VAL A 46 -2.25 1.06 -0.53
CA VAL A 46 -1.09 0.26 -0.95
C VAL A 46 0.19 1.09 -0.99
N MET A 47 0.14 2.31 -1.55
CA MET A 47 1.28 3.22 -1.58
C MET A 47 1.75 3.61 -0.18
N ALA A 48 0.82 3.92 0.72
CA ALA A 48 1.10 4.28 2.12
C ALA A 48 1.76 3.13 2.88
N GLN A 49 1.20 1.91 2.77
CA GLN A 49 1.81 0.71 3.36
C GLN A 49 3.12 0.32 2.64
N GLY A 50 3.33 0.78 1.41
CA GLY A 50 4.58 0.64 0.68
C GLY A 50 5.73 1.47 1.25
N VAL A 51 5.44 2.64 1.81
CA VAL A 51 6.45 3.54 2.42
C VAL A 51 6.54 3.39 3.93
N SER A 52 5.43 3.09 4.61
CA SER A 52 5.32 3.09 6.07
C SER A 52 6.27 2.08 6.74
N GLY A 53 6.82 2.48 7.88
CA GLY A 53 7.60 1.58 8.72
C GLY A 53 6.74 0.58 9.52
N GLU A 54 5.44 0.84 9.70
CA GLU A 54 4.53 -0.06 10.42
C GLU A 54 4.23 -1.35 9.66
N SER A 55 4.28 -1.31 8.33
CA SER A 55 4.01 -2.44 7.42
C SER A 55 5.27 -3.08 6.85
N GLY A 56 6.45 -2.70 7.35
CA GLY A 56 7.73 -3.17 6.82
C GLY A 56 8.08 -2.60 5.43
N GLY A 57 7.47 -1.48 5.04
CA GLY A 57 7.72 -0.80 3.77
C GLY A 57 9.11 -0.19 3.65
N LEU A 58 9.29 0.68 2.66
CA LEU A 58 10.58 1.29 2.31
C LEU A 58 11.30 1.89 3.52
N SER A 59 10.58 2.56 4.42
CA SER A 59 11.20 3.17 5.61
C SER A 59 11.93 2.14 6.47
N THR A 60 11.31 0.98 6.72
CA THR A 60 11.94 -0.12 7.48
C THR A 60 13.17 -0.64 6.76
N GLN A 61 13.13 -0.77 5.43
CA GLN A 61 14.28 -1.25 4.64
C GLN A 61 15.44 -0.27 4.68
N VAL A 62 15.18 1.03 4.55
CA VAL A 62 16.20 2.09 4.63
C VAL A 62 16.83 2.15 6.02
N GLU A 63 16.01 2.19 7.08
CA GLU A 63 16.51 2.26 8.46
C GLU A 63 17.31 1.00 8.85
N SER A 64 16.84 -0.18 8.44
CA SER A 64 17.56 -1.44 8.70
C SER A 64 18.87 -1.50 7.93
N THR A 65 18.87 -1.07 6.66
CA THR A 65 20.07 -1.00 5.84
C THR A 65 21.08 0.00 6.42
N ALA A 66 20.63 1.12 6.99
CA ALA A 66 21.52 2.06 7.68
C ALA A 66 22.18 1.45 8.92
N ALA A 67 21.48 0.57 9.65
CA ALA A 67 22.07 -0.19 10.74
C ALA A 67 23.11 -1.21 10.23
N VAL A 68 22.82 -1.93 9.14
CA VAL A 68 23.77 -2.86 8.50
C VAL A 68 25.02 -2.13 8.00
N ALA A 69 24.85 -0.99 7.32
CA ALA A 69 25.98 -0.18 6.84
C ALA A 69 26.88 0.27 7.98
N ALA A 70 26.32 0.59 9.14
CA ALA A 70 27.08 1.01 10.32
C ALA A 70 27.81 -0.14 11.02
N ALA A 71 27.25 -1.35 10.96
CA ALA A 71 27.86 -2.55 11.52
C ALA A 71 28.88 -3.20 10.56
N THR A 72 28.89 -2.80 9.29
CA THR A 72 29.82 -3.35 8.30
C THR A 72 31.24 -2.82 8.56
N PRO A 73 32.25 -3.71 8.63
CA PRO A 73 33.65 -3.28 8.74
C PRO A 73 34.05 -2.35 7.58
N ALA A 74 34.76 -1.27 7.89
CA ALA A 74 35.26 -0.32 6.88
C ALA A 74 36.45 -0.88 6.05
N THR A 75 36.50 -2.19 5.84
CA THR A 75 37.54 -2.86 5.06
C THR A 75 37.19 -2.77 3.59
N CYS A 76 38.06 -2.12 2.81
CA CYS A 76 37.83 -1.94 1.38
C CYS A 76 37.76 -3.26 0.63
N GLY A 77 36.82 -3.35 -0.32
CA GLY A 77 36.54 -4.58 -1.06
C GLY A 77 35.72 -5.60 -0.27
N TYR A 78 35.23 -5.25 0.93
CA TYR A 78 34.29 -6.09 1.65
C TYR A 78 33.06 -6.37 0.77
N SER A 79 32.78 -7.66 0.58
CA SER A 79 31.60 -8.15 -0.12
C SER A 79 31.08 -9.36 0.65
N SER A 80 29.77 -9.42 0.86
CA SER A 80 29.12 -10.51 1.59
C SER A 80 27.75 -10.74 1.01
N SER A 81 27.40 -12.01 0.82
CA SER A 81 26.08 -12.44 0.41
C SER A 81 25.50 -13.32 1.50
N ASP A 82 24.34 -12.96 2.01
CA ASP A 82 23.56 -13.78 2.94
C ASP A 82 22.39 -14.36 2.15
N THR A 83 22.41 -15.68 1.92
CA THR A 83 21.46 -16.35 1.01
C THR A 83 20.11 -16.65 1.67
N ALA A 84 20.02 -16.56 3.00
CA ALA A 84 18.77 -16.70 3.73
C ALA A 84 18.82 -15.93 5.06
N PHE A 85 17.91 -15.00 5.25
CA PHE A 85 17.54 -14.45 6.54
C PHE A 85 16.01 -14.34 6.60
N GLY A 86 15.39 -14.80 7.69
CA GLY A 86 13.94 -14.95 7.74
C GLY A 86 13.31 -14.79 9.12
N ALA A 87 12.02 -14.46 9.06
CA ALA A 87 10.99 -14.52 10.10
C ALA A 87 11.09 -13.48 11.23
N LEU A 88 11.01 -12.20 10.88
CA LEU A 88 10.61 -11.18 11.84
C LEU A 88 9.11 -10.90 11.71
N ASN A 89 8.31 -11.61 12.52
CA ASN A 89 6.92 -11.22 12.78
C ASN A 89 6.94 -10.03 13.74
N VAL A 90 6.88 -8.82 13.19
CA VAL A 90 6.91 -7.59 13.98
C VAL A 90 5.52 -7.03 14.08
N VAL A 91 5.10 -6.74 15.30
CA VAL A 91 3.87 -5.98 15.57
C VAL A 91 4.26 -4.52 15.80
N ARG A 92 3.67 -3.62 15.03
CA ARG A 92 3.76 -2.17 15.24
C ARG A 92 2.38 -1.56 15.18
N GLY A 93 1.91 -1.01 16.30
CA GLY A 93 0.53 -0.56 16.42
C GLY A 93 -0.44 -1.72 16.16
N ASN A 94 -1.32 -1.54 15.17
CA ASN A 94 -2.33 -2.52 14.77
C ASN A 94 -1.96 -3.30 13.50
N ILE A 95 -0.69 -3.25 13.09
CA ILE A 95 -0.18 -3.93 11.89
C ILE A 95 0.86 -4.97 12.30
N THR A 96 0.71 -6.18 11.76
CA THR A 96 1.73 -7.22 11.81
C THR A 96 2.36 -7.33 10.43
N TYR A 97 3.69 -7.43 10.34
CA TYR A 97 4.36 -7.70 9.08
C TYR A 97 5.46 -8.75 9.24
N SER A 98 5.80 -9.41 8.14
CA SER A 98 6.89 -10.37 8.03
C SER A 98 7.73 -10.11 6.78
N TYR A 99 9.00 -10.53 6.84
CA TYR A 99 9.89 -10.57 5.70
C TYR A 99 10.86 -11.74 5.81
N GLU A 100 11.25 -12.26 4.67
CA GLU A 100 12.32 -13.23 4.52
C GLU A 100 12.94 -13.10 3.14
N GLY A 101 14.23 -13.36 3.01
CA GLY A 101 14.88 -13.29 1.72
C GLY A 101 16.38 -13.45 1.77
N SER A 102 17.01 -12.92 0.74
CA SER A 102 18.46 -12.90 0.56
C SER A 102 18.94 -11.47 0.38
N MET A 103 20.17 -11.21 0.82
CA MET A 103 20.82 -9.92 0.66
C MET A 103 22.25 -10.05 0.14
N ASN A 104 22.68 -9.04 -0.58
CA ASN A 104 24.07 -8.85 -0.98
C ASN A 104 24.50 -7.44 -0.58
N ARG A 105 25.66 -7.33 0.08
CA ARG A 105 26.26 -6.06 0.48
C ARG A 105 27.69 -5.95 -0.02
N GLN A 106 28.08 -4.76 -0.47
CA GLN A 106 29.43 -4.46 -0.93
C GLN A 106 29.87 -3.06 -0.52
N LEU A 107 31.10 -2.93 -0.02
CA LEU A 107 31.75 -1.66 0.26
C LEU A 107 32.74 -1.31 -0.85
N VAL A 108 32.49 -0.21 -1.56
CA VAL A 108 33.38 0.33 -2.59
C VAL A 108 34.22 1.46 -2.00
N CYS A 109 35.51 1.41 -2.27
CA CYS A 109 36.46 2.43 -1.84
C CYS A 109 37.20 3.06 -3.03
N ASP A 110 37.71 4.26 -2.81
CA ASP A 110 38.67 4.94 -3.67
C ASP A 110 39.83 5.42 -2.79
N GLY A 111 41.07 5.17 -3.22
CA GLY A 111 42.27 5.49 -2.43
C GLY A 111 42.30 4.87 -1.02
N GLY A 112 41.59 3.75 -0.79
CA GLY A 112 41.46 3.11 0.52
C GLY A 112 40.41 3.75 1.45
N LEU A 113 39.65 4.73 0.97
CA LEU A 113 38.58 5.38 1.72
C LEU A 113 37.19 4.91 1.24
N PRO A 114 36.26 4.54 2.14
CA PRO A 114 34.90 4.17 1.77
C PRO A 114 34.16 5.27 1.00
N GLN A 115 33.70 4.94 -0.21
CA GLN A 115 32.96 5.86 -1.08
C GLN A 115 31.47 5.53 -1.10
N SER A 116 31.14 4.26 -1.33
CA SER A 116 29.75 3.81 -1.36
C SER A 116 29.58 2.42 -0.76
N PHE A 117 28.39 2.18 -0.24
CA PHE A 117 27.96 0.88 0.25
C PHE A 117 26.71 0.49 -0.54
N SER A 118 26.79 -0.61 -1.29
CA SER A 118 25.64 -1.16 -1.99
C SER A 118 24.98 -2.22 -1.13
N PHE A 119 23.65 -2.24 -1.13
CA PHE A 119 22.84 -3.24 -0.47
C PHE A 119 21.69 -3.63 -1.38
N ASN A 120 21.59 -4.91 -1.71
CA ASN A 120 20.51 -5.45 -2.51
C ASN A 120 19.77 -6.49 -1.69
N TYR A 121 18.45 -6.47 -1.79
CA TYR A 121 17.55 -7.41 -1.12
C TYR A 121 16.53 -7.95 -2.11
N THR A 122 16.26 -9.25 -2.02
CA THR A 122 15.12 -9.88 -2.67
C THR A 122 14.48 -10.87 -1.73
N GLY A 123 13.17 -10.87 -1.62
CA GLY A 123 12.50 -11.76 -0.69
C GLY A 123 10.99 -11.58 -0.62
N GLU A 124 10.35 -12.46 0.12
CA GLU A 124 8.92 -12.42 0.40
C GLU A 124 8.64 -11.49 1.57
N ASN A 125 7.49 -10.82 1.52
CA ASN A 125 7.03 -9.95 2.56
C ASN A 125 5.50 -9.94 2.64
N SER A 126 4.98 -9.87 3.85
CA SER A 126 3.55 -9.79 4.08
C SER A 126 3.25 -8.74 5.14
N TYR A 127 2.07 -8.16 5.09
CA TYR A 127 1.53 -7.43 6.24
C TYR A 127 0.04 -7.70 6.40
N THR A 128 -0.43 -7.51 7.62
CA THR A 128 -1.83 -7.59 7.99
C THR A 128 -2.14 -6.39 8.86
N GLY A 129 -2.90 -5.45 8.30
CA GLY A 129 -3.44 -4.31 9.01
C GLY A 129 -4.97 -4.33 9.07
N PRO A 130 -5.59 -3.30 9.68
CA PRO A 130 -7.04 -3.20 9.82
C PRO A 130 -7.77 -3.04 8.48
N ARG A 131 -7.18 -2.31 7.53
CA ARG A 131 -7.81 -1.95 6.25
C ARG A 131 -7.36 -2.82 5.08
N MET A 132 -6.15 -3.38 5.16
CA MET A 132 -5.53 -4.12 4.07
C MET A 132 -4.55 -5.16 4.61
N SER A 133 -4.37 -6.24 3.85
CA SER A 133 -3.28 -7.19 4.03
C SER A 133 -2.61 -7.47 2.70
N SER A 134 -1.34 -7.88 2.71
CA SER A 134 -0.60 -8.24 1.51
C SER A 134 0.15 -9.55 1.62
N ALA A 135 0.40 -10.13 0.45
CA ALA A 135 1.39 -11.16 0.22
C ALA A 135 2.19 -10.74 -1.03
N ASP A 136 3.42 -10.30 -0.80
CA ASP A 136 4.26 -9.66 -1.79
C ASP A 136 5.63 -10.33 -1.90
N ASN A 137 6.28 -10.11 -3.02
CA ASN A 137 7.70 -10.27 -3.22
C ASN A 137 8.34 -8.90 -3.46
N THR A 138 9.38 -8.61 -2.71
CA THR A 138 10.14 -7.37 -2.75
C THR A 138 11.48 -7.57 -3.46
N SER A 139 11.87 -6.57 -4.23
CA SER A 139 13.25 -6.36 -4.69
C SER A 139 13.67 -4.94 -4.33
N ALA A 140 14.77 -4.79 -3.62
CA ALA A 140 15.31 -3.50 -3.20
C ALA A 140 16.79 -3.38 -3.55
N GLY A 141 17.22 -2.20 -4.00
CA GLY A 141 18.60 -1.84 -4.24
C GLY A 141 18.87 -0.48 -3.64
N PHE A 142 19.86 -0.40 -2.76
CA PHE A 142 20.32 0.81 -2.12
C PHE A 142 21.79 1.05 -2.47
N VAL A 143 22.10 2.29 -2.83
CA VAL A 143 23.48 2.80 -2.87
C VAL A 143 23.58 3.91 -1.85
N ILE A 144 24.43 3.68 -0.85
CA ILE A 144 24.60 4.58 0.29
C ILE A 144 25.92 5.32 0.13
N THR A 145 25.87 6.63 0.31
CA THR A 145 27.04 7.51 0.35
C THR A 145 27.08 8.28 1.67
N GLY A 146 28.07 9.17 1.84
CA GLY A 146 28.29 9.87 3.10
C GLY A 146 28.82 8.91 4.16
N LEU A 147 29.73 8.00 3.81
CA LEU A 147 30.25 6.99 4.72
C LEU A 147 31.31 7.53 5.70
N SER A 148 31.96 8.65 5.36
CA SER A 148 32.98 9.30 6.20
C SER A 148 32.46 9.57 7.62
N PRO A 149 33.24 9.28 8.69
CA PRO A 149 32.82 9.56 10.06
C PRO A 149 32.58 11.07 10.32
N LEU A 150 33.07 11.95 9.44
CA LEU A 150 32.87 13.40 9.53
C LEU A 150 31.48 13.87 9.08
N THR A 151 30.73 13.05 8.34
CA THR A 151 29.35 13.40 7.97
C THR A 151 28.37 12.83 8.99
N ALA A 152 27.39 13.63 9.39
CA ALA A 152 26.35 13.22 10.34
C ALA A 152 25.30 12.27 9.72
N GLN A 153 25.19 12.25 8.39
CA GLN A 153 24.13 11.57 7.66
C GLN A 153 24.68 10.64 6.58
N TYR A 154 23.94 9.57 6.32
CA TYR A 154 24.00 8.80 5.08
C TYR A 154 23.05 9.41 4.04
N VAL A 155 23.39 9.23 2.77
CA VAL A 155 22.49 9.54 1.64
C VAL A 155 22.23 8.27 0.85
N PHE A 156 20.97 7.91 0.70
CA PHE A 156 20.48 6.72 0.01
C PHE A 156 19.92 7.07 -1.36
N ASN A 157 20.46 6.40 -2.37
CA ASN A 157 19.79 6.20 -3.65
C ASN A 157 19.05 4.86 -3.58
N ALA A 158 17.75 4.87 -3.80
CA ALA A 158 16.88 3.72 -3.59
C ALA A 158 16.15 3.32 -4.88
N SER A 159 16.09 2.01 -5.12
CA SER A 159 15.15 1.36 -6.03
C SER A 159 14.43 0.29 -5.23
N TYR A 160 13.11 0.33 -5.17
CA TYR A 160 12.31 -0.56 -4.34
C TYR A 160 11.06 -0.97 -5.11
N VAL A 161 10.88 -2.27 -5.30
CA VAL A 161 9.75 -2.84 -6.04
C VAL A 161 9.07 -3.86 -5.16
N ARG A 162 7.76 -3.73 -4.95
CA ARG A 162 6.90 -4.77 -4.37
C ARG A 162 5.92 -5.24 -5.44
N ASN A 163 5.90 -6.54 -5.69
CA ASN A 163 4.91 -7.17 -6.55
C ASN A 163 4.15 -8.20 -5.75
N GLY A 164 2.83 -8.21 -5.83
CA GLY A 164 2.05 -9.16 -5.05
C GLY A 164 0.57 -8.87 -5.05
N THR A 165 -0.11 -9.41 -4.05
CA THR A 165 -1.56 -9.27 -3.90
C THR A 165 -1.90 -8.47 -2.66
N GLN A 166 -2.91 -7.61 -2.79
CA GLN A 166 -3.44 -6.78 -1.73
C GLN A 166 -4.89 -7.18 -1.52
N GLN A 167 -5.24 -7.58 -0.31
CA GLN A 167 -6.59 -7.90 0.09
C GLN A 167 -7.17 -6.73 0.87
N SER A 168 -8.12 -6.01 0.28
CA SER A 168 -8.87 -4.99 0.99
C SER A 168 -9.76 -5.63 2.05
N LYS A 169 -9.84 -5.02 3.23
CA LYS A 169 -10.73 -5.43 4.35
C LYS A 169 -11.87 -4.43 4.55
N VAL A 170 -11.91 -3.39 3.73
CA VAL A 170 -12.91 -2.34 3.75
C VAL A 170 -13.66 -2.29 2.42
N ARG A 171 -14.83 -1.65 2.39
CA ARG A 171 -15.65 -1.48 1.19
C ARG A 171 -15.89 -2.83 0.48
N LEU A 172 -15.49 -2.96 -0.79
CA LEU A 172 -15.78 -4.13 -1.62
C LEU A 172 -14.96 -5.38 -1.25
N GLN A 173 -14.01 -5.27 -0.31
CA GLN A 173 -13.18 -6.39 0.15
C GLN A 173 -12.56 -7.21 -0.99
N ARG A 174 -12.14 -6.52 -2.05
CA ARG A 174 -11.61 -7.14 -3.26
C ARG A 174 -10.13 -7.48 -3.11
N SER A 175 -9.69 -8.47 -3.86
CA SER A 175 -8.27 -8.78 -4.07
C SER A 175 -7.74 -8.01 -5.26
N ILE A 176 -6.56 -7.42 -5.10
CA ILE A 176 -5.90 -6.56 -6.07
C ILE A 176 -4.53 -7.14 -6.37
N GLU A 177 -4.25 -7.44 -7.64
CA GLU A 177 -2.87 -7.66 -8.08
C GLU A 177 -2.18 -6.31 -8.17
N SER A 178 -0.98 -6.21 -7.62
CA SER A 178 -0.29 -4.94 -7.40
C SER A 178 1.19 -5.01 -7.75
N LYS A 179 1.67 -3.93 -8.38
CA LYS A 179 3.07 -3.61 -8.57
C LYS A 179 3.30 -2.18 -8.08
N LEU A 180 4.01 -2.06 -6.97
CA LEU A 180 4.46 -0.78 -6.42
C LEU A 180 5.95 -0.62 -6.72
N THR A 181 6.32 0.49 -7.36
CA THR A 181 7.71 0.88 -7.62
C THR A 181 7.99 2.21 -6.93
N ILE A 182 9.04 2.25 -6.13
CA ILE A 182 9.51 3.43 -5.43
C ILE A 182 10.97 3.68 -5.78
N THR A 183 11.30 4.90 -6.20
CA THR A 183 12.68 5.28 -6.54
C THR A 183 13.06 6.61 -5.89
N SER A 184 14.32 6.75 -5.52
CA SER A 184 14.86 7.99 -4.94
C SER A 184 16.36 8.12 -5.16
N SER A 185 16.86 9.34 -5.07
CA SER A 185 18.28 9.67 -5.11
C SER A 185 18.75 10.51 -3.91
N ASN A 186 17.90 10.73 -2.90
CA ASN A 186 18.21 11.70 -1.85
C ASN A 186 17.54 11.43 -0.50
N ILE A 187 17.30 10.17 -0.14
CA ILE A 187 16.82 9.86 1.22
C ILE A 187 18.00 10.07 2.18
N THR A 188 17.86 10.96 3.15
CA THR A 188 18.88 11.23 4.16
C THR A 188 18.54 10.48 5.44
N VAL A 189 19.56 9.86 6.04
CA VAL A 189 19.41 9.06 7.27
C VAL A 189 20.44 9.51 8.28
N ASP A 190 20.01 9.81 9.49
CA ASP A 190 20.90 10.18 10.58
C ASP A 190 21.75 8.99 11.04
N LYS A 191 23.07 9.17 11.15
CA LYS A 191 23.98 8.08 11.51
C LYS A 191 23.88 7.65 12.96
N ILE A 192 23.32 8.43 13.86
CA ILE A 192 23.24 8.04 15.27
C ILE A 192 21.96 7.23 15.49
N THR A 193 20.83 7.81 15.12
CA THR A 193 19.49 7.26 15.32
C THR A 193 19.10 6.21 14.28
N LYS A 194 19.79 6.18 13.13
CA LYS A 194 19.46 5.37 11.94
C LYS A 194 18.07 5.67 11.39
N LYS A 195 17.53 6.86 11.66
CA LYS A 195 16.19 7.28 11.20
C LYS A 195 16.28 8.17 9.98
N ILE A 196 15.28 8.03 9.11
CA ILE A 196 15.11 8.93 7.97
C ILE A 196 14.85 10.33 8.49
N VAL A 197 15.62 11.30 7.98
CA VAL A 197 15.51 12.72 8.34
C VAL A 197 14.75 13.48 7.26
N SER A 198 15.04 13.21 5.99
CA SER A 198 14.38 13.85 4.85
C SER A 198 14.58 13.05 3.56
N GLY A 199 13.98 13.52 2.47
CA GLY A 199 14.15 12.98 1.13
C GLY A 199 12.84 12.92 0.38
N THR A 200 12.91 12.77 -0.93
CA THR A 200 11.71 12.61 -1.77
C THR A 200 11.86 11.36 -2.62
N VAL A 201 10.77 10.62 -2.75
CA VAL A 201 10.71 9.41 -3.56
C VAL A 201 9.60 9.54 -4.59
N SER A 202 9.82 9.01 -5.79
CA SER A 202 8.77 8.77 -6.77
C SER A 202 8.05 7.47 -6.42
N VAL A 203 6.73 7.45 -6.46
CA VAL A 203 5.89 6.29 -6.13
C VAL A 203 4.97 6.02 -7.33
N VAL A 204 5.06 4.81 -7.87
CA VAL A 204 4.26 4.35 -9.01
C VAL A 204 3.56 3.05 -8.62
N PHE A 205 2.25 3.08 -8.60
CA PHE A 205 1.41 1.90 -8.39
C PHE A 205 0.76 1.51 -9.71
N ASN A 206 0.78 0.22 -10.02
CA ASN A 206 -0.05 -0.38 -11.06
C ASN A 206 -0.79 -1.55 -10.45
N GLY A 207 -2.08 -1.70 -10.75
CA GLY A 207 -2.84 -2.83 -10.25
C GLY A 207 -4.14 -3.10 -10.99
N SER A 208 -4.71 -4.27 -10.72
CA SER A 208 -5.96 -4.75 -11.32
C SER A 208 -6.74 -5.58 -10.29
N VAL A 209 -8.06 -5.66 -10.46
CA VAL A 209 -8.92 -6.44 -9.57
C VAL A 209 -8.91 -7.91 -10.00
N VAL A 210 -8.55 -8.80 -9.09
CA VAL A 210 -8.47 -10.24 -9.37
C VAL A 210 -9.87 -10.81 -9.66
N GLY A 211 -9.97 -11.69 -10.66
CA GLY A 211 -11.18 -12.46 -10.94
C GLY A 211 -12.32 -11.68 -11.60
N LYS A 212 -12.10 -10.43 -12.01
CA LYS A 212 -13.09 -9.62 -12.72
C LYS A 212 -12.70 -9.40 -14.18
N ALA A 213 -13.43 -10.06 -15.08
CA ALA A 213 -13.28 -9.81 -16.51
C ALA A 213 -13.56 -8.34 -16.83
N GLY A 214 -12.67 -7.69 -17.58
CA GLY A 214 -12.77 -6.27 -17.91
C GLY A 214 -12.36 -5.31 -16.77
N SER A 215 -11.75 -5.79 -15.68
CA SER A 215 -11.07 -4.90 -14.73
C SER A 215 -9.93 -4.18 -15.46
N GLY A 216 -10.08 -2.88 -15.72
CA GLY A 216 -9.00 -2.07 -16.27
C GLY A 216 -7.78 -2.09 -15.36
N ASN A 217 -6.58 -2.02 -15.95
CA ASN A 217 -5.38 -1.73 -15.18
C ASN A 217 -5.47 -0.29 -14.68
N ALA A 218 -5.38 -0.11 -13.38
CA ALA A 218 -5.25 1.21 -12.77
C ALA A 218 -3.78 1.55 -12.58
N SER A 219 -3.42 2.80 -12.85
CA SER A 219 -2.07 3.31 -12.64
C SER A 219 -2.17 4.64 -11.90
N TYR A 220 -1.50 4.71 -10.76
CA TYR A 220 -1.43 5.89 -9.91
C TYR A 220 0.04 6.24 -9.71
N GLU A 221 0.34 7.53 -9.80
CA GLU A 221 1.70 8.04 -9.66
C GLU A 221 1.69 9.24 -8.73
N GLY A 222 2.75 9.37 -7.94
CA GLY A 222 2.93 10.49 -7.03
C GLY A 222 4.36 10.60 -6.52
N SER A 223 4.57 11.58 -5.65
CA SER A 223 5.80 11.72 -4.89
C SER A 223 5.50 11.62 -3.40
N PHE A 224 6.38 10.96 -2.65
CA PHE A 224 6.32 10.93 -1.20
C PHE A 224 7.53 11.65 -0.62
N THR A 225 7.29 12.64 0.23
CA THR A 225 8.34 13.43 0.88
C THR A 225 8.43 13.08 2.35
N PHE A 226 9.59 12.59 2.77
CA PHE A 226 9.94 12.36 4.17
C PHE A 226 10.18 13.69 4.89
N GLN A 227 9.59 13.84 6.08
CA GLN A 227 9.68 15.04 6.92
C GLN A 227 10.41 14.78 8.25
N GLY A 228 11.02 13.61 8.39
CA GLY A 228 11.58 13.14 9.67
C GLY A 228 10.48 12.71 10.63
N ASN A 229 10.86 12.30 11.84
CA ASN A 229 9.92 11.89 12.91
C ASN A 229 8.85 10.88 12.47
N ARG A 230 9.19 10.02 11.49
CA ARG A 230 8.28 9.03 10.89
C ARG A 230 7.01 9.63 10.29
N THR A 231 7.16 10.82 9.72
CA THR A 231 6.13 11.52 8.96
C THR A 231 6.55 11.65 7.51
N GLY A 232 5.57 11.65 6.62
CA GLY A 232 5.73 12.27 5.30
C GLY A 232 4.40 12.54 4.61
N THR A 233 4.50 13.10 3.41
CA THR A 233 3.33 13.47 2.60
C THR A 233 3.43 12.81 1.24
N LEU A 234 2.41 12.03 0.88
CA LEU A 234 2.17 11.55 -0.48
C LEU A 234 1.39 12.63 -1.24
N VAL A 235 1.86 13.00 -2.43
CA VAL A 235 1.15 13.87 -3.36
C VAL A 235 1.00 13.12 -4.67
N LEU A 236 -0.24 12.83 -5.07
CA LEU A 236 -0.55 12.20 -6.34
C LEU A 236 -0.46 13.22 -7.49
N LYS A 237 -0.29 12.73 -8.73
CA LYS A 237 -0.23 13.59 -9.93
C LYS A 237 -1.46 14.48 -10.13
N ASN A 238 -2.63 14.07 -9.61
CA ASN A 238 -3.86 14.87 -9.66
C ASN A 238 -3.91 15.98 -8.58
N GLY A 239 -2.88 16.10 -7.74
CA GLY A 239 -2.78 17.09 -6.66
C GLY A 239 -3.37 16.64 -5.32
N ALA A 240 -3.99 15.46 -5.24
CA ALA A 240 -4.47 14.91 -3.98
C ALA A 240 -3.28 14.64 -3.04
N SER A 241 -3.45 14.97 -1.76
CA SER A 241 -2.38 14.92 -0.76
C SER A 241 -2.82 14.16 0.48
N TYR A 242 -1.93 13.29 0.97
CA TYR A 242 -2.16 12.40 2.11
C TYR A 242 -0.96 12.46 3.05
N THR A 243 -1.21 12.80 4.31
CA THR A 243 -0.18 12.72 5.35
C THR A 243 -0.14 11.30 5.92
N ILE A 244 1.05 10.73 5.99
CA ILE A 244 1.31 9.38 6.50
C ILE A 244 2.22 9.49 7.72
N GLN A 245 1.87 8.78 8.79
CA GLN A 245 2.57 8.75 10.08
C GLN A 245 2.78 7.28 10.49
N TRP A 246 3.93 6.95 11.09
CA TRP A 246 4.29 5.58 11.53
C TRP A 246 5.30 5.52 12.69
#